data_AF-A0A2U1NHT7-F1
#
_entry.id   AF-A0A2U1NHT7-F1
#
_cell.length_a   1.000
_cell.length_b   1.000
_cell.length_c   1.000
_cell.angle_alpha   90.00
_cell.angle_beta   90.00
_cell.angle_gamma   90.00
#
_symmetry.space_group_name_H-M   'P 1'
#
loop_
_entity.id
_entity.type
_entity.pdbx_description
1 polymer ?
#
loop_
_entity_poly.entity_id
_entity_poly.type
_entity_poly.pdbx_seq_one_letter_code
_entity_poly.pdbx_strand_id
1 'polypeptide(L)' 'MGMTWEDFKALMVEEFCPSNEMQKLEEELWNHTMVGANHAGYTDKFHELARMVPHLVTPESKRIDRLFGNSFYGYGCKW' A
#
# COMPACT_ATOMS: atom_id res chain seq x y z
N MET A 1 17.76 -36.40 -5.36
CA MET A 1 16.89 -35.76 -4.35
C MET A 1 16.02 -34.76 -5.10
N GLY A 2 14.71 -34.98 -5.13
CA GLY A 2 13.76 -34.06 -5.77
C GLY A 2 13.38 -32.92 -4.83
N MET A 3 12.95 -31.78 -5.37
CA MET A 3 12.42 -30.68 -4.55
C MET A 3 11.16 -31.15 -3.80
N THR A 4 10.99 -30.70 -2.57
CA THR A 4 9.77 -30.99 -1.83
C THR A 4 8.64 -30.08 -2.31
N TRP A 5 7.40 -30.48 -2.03
CA TRP A 5 6.22 -29.67 -2.34
C TRP A 5 6.24 -28.29 -1.66
N GLU A 6 6.87 -28.20 -0.48
CA GLU A 6 7.01 -26.94 0.25
C GLU A 6 8.07 -26.03 -0.40
N ASP A 7 9.17 -26.57 -0.91
CA ASP A 7 10.16 -25.80 -1.68
C ASP A 7 9.55 -25.25 -2.98
N PHE A 8 8.71 -26.04 -3.64
CA PHE A 8 7.99 -25.61 -4.85
C PHE A 8 7.00 -24.47 -4.56
N LYS A 9 6.26 -24.55 -3.45
CA LYS A 9 5.40 -23.45 -3.00
C LYS A 9 6.21 -22.19 -2.69
N ALA A 10 7.34 -22.32 -2.00
CA ALA A 10 8.19 -21.18 -1.67
C ALA A 10 8.71 -20.49 -2.94
N LEU A 11 9.17 -21.26 -3.94
CA LEU A 11 9.56 -20.74 -5.24
C LEU A 11 8.43 -20.03 -5.98
N MET A 12 7.23 -20.60 -5.96
CA MET A 12 6.04 -19.97 -6.55
C MET A 12 5.69 -18.66 -5.83
N VAL A 13 5.77 -18.62 -4.50
CA VAL A 13 5.51 -17.40 -3.73
C VAL A 13 6.60 -16.35 -3.99
N GLU A 14 7.86 -16.74 -4.12
CA GLU A 14 8.96 -15.83 -4.41
C GLU A 14 8.88 -15.22 -5.81
N GLU A 15 8.50 -16.01 -6.82
CA GLU A 15 8.30 -15.53 -8.20
C GLU A 15 7.02 -14.70 -8.36
N PHE A 16 5.90 -15.12 -7.76
CA PHE A 16 4.62 -14.42 -7.91
C PHE A 16 4.41 -13.28 -6.91
N CYS A 17 5.10 -13.31 -5.77
CA CYS A 17 5.12 -12.25 -4.78
C CYS A 17 6.57 -11.84 -4.48
N PRO A 18 7.34 -11.36 -5.48
CA PRO A 18 8.68 -10.89 -5.23
C PRO A 18 8.59 -9.77 -4.20
N SER A 19 9.41 -9.85 -3.15
CA SER A 19 9.54 -8.76 -2.16
C SER A 19 9.82 -7.40 -2.81
N ASN A 20 10.32 -7.40 -4.06
CA ASN A 20 10.52 -6.24 -4.91
C ASN A 20 9.21 -5.62 -5.42
N GLU A 21 8.24 -6.43 -5.85
CA GLU A 21 6.92 -5.94 -6.28
C GLU A 21 6.10 -5.45 -5.08
N MET A 22 6.21 -6.14 -3.94
CA MET A 22 5.70 -5.62 -2.67
C MET A 22 6.32 -4.26 -2.38
N GLN A 23 7.65 -4.14 -2.33
CA GLN A 23 8.35 -2.86 -2.07
C GLN A 23 7.93 -1.74 -3.01
N LYS A 24 7.71 -2.01 -4.31
CA LYS A 24 7.19 -1.00 -5.24
C LYS A 24 5.80 -0.52 -4.85
N LEU A 25 4.90 -1.43 -4.45
CA LEU A 25 3.57 -1.07 -3.96
C LEU A 25 3.64 -0.31 -2.63
N GLU A 26 4.57 -0.68 -1.75
CA GLU A 26 4.84 0.06 -0.50
C GLU A 26 5.31 1.49 -0.78
N GLU A 27 6.24 1.66 -1.72
CA GLU A 27 6.77 2.95 -2.14
C GLU A 27 5.71 3.78 -2.87
N GLU A 28 4.92 3.18 -3.76
CA GLU A 28 3.81 3.85 -4.44
C GLU A 28 2.79 4.33 -3.41
N LEU A 29 2.40 3.50 -2.44
CA LEU A 29 1.53 3.89 -1.33
C LEU A 29 2.15 5.00 -0.49
N TRP A 30 3.45 4.96 -0.20
CA TRP A 30 4.17 5.97 0.59
C TRP A 30 4.22 7.33 -0.11
N ASN A 31 4.49 7.33 -1.41
CA ASN A 31 4.55 8.51 -2.25
C ASN A 31 3.17 8.98 -2.75
N HIS A 32 2.10 8.19 -2.53
CA HIS A 32 0.74 8.54 -2.92
C HIS A 32 0.18 9.68 -2.06
N THR A 33 0.39 10.89 -2.54
CA THR A 33 -0.18 12.12 -2.00
C THR A 33 -1.35 12.58 -2.87
N MET A 34 -2.32 13.27 -2.26
CA MET A 34 -3.43 13.83 -3.02
C MET A 34 -2.91 14.96 -3.90
N VAL A 35 -3.11 14.85 -5.21
CA VAL A 35 -2.76 15.91 -6.17
C VAL A 35 -4.04 16.57 -6.67
N GLY A 36 -4.25 17.82 -6.29
CA GLY A 36 -5.41 18.62 -6.71
C GLY A 36 -6.71 18.25 -5.99
N ALA A 37 -7.85 18.46 -6.66
CA ALA A 37 -9.20 18.27 -6.10
C ALA A 37 -9.81 16.87 -6.38
N ASN A 38 -9.04 15.92 -6.91
CA ASN A 38 -9.56 14.60 -7.26
C ASN A 38 -9.55 13.65 -6.04
N HIS A 39 -10.44 13.92 -5.08
CA HIS A 39 -10.58 13.11 -3.89
C HIS A 39 -11.02 11.67 -4.19
N ALA A 40 -11.99 11.49 -5.10
CA ALA A 40 -12.54 10.17 -5.43
C ALA A 40 -11.49 9.23 -6.04
N GLY A 41 -10.74 9.71 -7.04
CA GLY A 41 -9.69 8.92 -7.67
C GLY A 41 -8.53 8.59 -6.72
N TYR A 42 -8.23 9.49 -5.78
CA TYR A 42 -7.25 9.23 -4.72
C TYR A 42 -7.72 8.14 -3.76
N THR A 43 -8.96 8.22 -3.27
CA THR A 43 -9.50 7.22 -2.35
C THR A 43 -9.63 5.84 -2.98
N ASP A 44 -10.02 5.75 -4.25
CA ASP A 44 -10.13 4.47 -4.95
C ASP A 44 -8.76 3.82 -5.09
N LYS A 45 -7.76 4.57 -5.57
CA LYS A 45 -6.40 4.06 -5.75
C LYS A 45 -5.72 3.71 -4.41
N PHE A 46 -5.96 4.51 -3.37
CA PHE A 46 -5.50 4.21 -2.01
C PHE A 46 -6.14 2.93 -1.46
N HIS A 47 -7.44 2.71 -1.71
CA HIS A 47 -8.12 1.49 -1.29
C HIS A 47 -7.62 0.23 -2.02
N GLU A 48 -7.30 0.34 -3.31
CA GLU A 48 -6.69 -0.76 -4.05
C GLU A 48 -5.30 -1.12 -3.50
N LEU A 49 -4.43 -0.12 -3.31
CA LEU A 49 -3.08 -0.32 -2.75
C LEU A 49 -3.13 -0.85 -1.31
N ALA A 50 -4.06 -0.37 -0.50
CA ALA A 50 -4.27 -0.85 0.87
C ALA A 50 -4.70 -2.32 0.95
N ARG A 51 -5.38 -2.84 -0.07
CA ARG A 51 -5.74 -4.27 -0.15
C ARG A 51 -4.55 -5.14 -0.54
N MET A 52 -3.62 -4.62 -1.34
CA MET A 52 -2.41 -5.35 -1.72
C MET A 52 -1.38 -5.38 -0.59
N VAL A 53 -1.35 -4.35 0.25
CA VAL A 53 -0.32 -4.17 1.28
C VAL A 53 -0.95 -3.92 2.67
N PRO A 54 -1.71 -4.87 3.21
CA PRO A 54 -2.47 -4.68 4.44
C PRO A 54 -1.56 -4.43 5.66
N HIS A 55 -0.34 -4.98 5.68
CA HIS A 55 0.56 -4.85 6.84
C HIS A 55 1.08 -3.42 7.04
N LEU A 56 1.28 -2.64 5.99
CA LEU A 56 1.67 -1.21 6.08
C LEU A 56 0.54 -0.31 6.55
N VAL A 57 -0.67 -0.80 6.36
CA VAL A 57 -1.93 -0.10 6.55
C VAL A 57 -2.58 -0.49 7.88
N THR A 58 -2.00 -1.48 8.57
CA THR A 58 -2.39 -1.93 9.91
C THR A 58 -1.42 -1.32 10.92
N PRO A 59 -1.90 -0.61 11.97
CA PRO A 59 -3.27 -0.50 12.45
C PRO A 59 -4.14 0.50 11.69
N GLU A 60 -5.46 0.25 11.68
CA GLU A 60 -6.49 1.06 11.01
C GLU A 60 -6.44 2.55 11.37
N SER A 61 -5.91 2.90 12.55
CA SER A 61 -5.65 4.28 12.97
C SER A 61 -4.69 5.03 12.04
N LYS A 62 -3.70 4.34 11.46
CA LYS A 62 -2.76 4.94 10.49
C LYS A 62 -3.40 5.20 9.13
N ARG A 63 -4.41 4.41 8.72
CA ARG A 63 -5.23 4.70 7.52
C ARG A 63 -5.98 6.01 7.69
N ILE A 64 -6.66 6.11 8.82
CA ILE A 64 -7.48 7.26 9.18
C ILE A 64 -6.58 8.49 9.21
N ASP A 65 -5.48 8.44 9.93
CA ASP A 65 -4.54 9.56 10.02
C ASP A 65 -3.95 9.98 8.66
N ARG A 66 -3.68 9.03 7.74
CA ARG A 66 -3.19 9.36 6.40
C ARG A 66 -4.27 9.92 5.48
N LEU A 67 -5.49 9.36 5.50
CA LEU A 67 -6.62 9.85 4.72
C LEU A 67 -7.04 11.26 5.17
N PHE A 68 -7.16 11.47 6.48
CA PHE A 68 -7.50 12.77 7.05
C PHE A 68 -6.31 13.73 6.94
N GLY A 69 -5.08 13.31 7.27
CA GLY A 69 -3.86 14.13 7.17
C GLY A 69 -3.62 14.66 5.76
N ASN A 70 -3.60 13.79 4.74
CA ASN A 70 -3.43 14.23 3.34
C ASN A 70 -4.60 15.09 2.85
N SER A 71 -5.81 14.89 3.38
CA SER A 71 -6.94 15.77 3.09
C SER A 71 -6.80 17.14 3.74
N PHE A 72 -6.13 17.27 4.90
CA PHE A 72 -5.93 18.54 5.61
C PHE A 72 -4.71 19.34 5.14
N TYR A 73 -3.67 18.69 4.60
CA TYR A 73 -2.51 19.41 4.03
C TYR A 73 -2.87 20.26 2.81
N GLY A 74 -3.97 19.96 2.11
CA GLY A 74 -4.53 20.82 1.06
C GLY A 74 -5.34 22.02 1.57
N TYR A 75 -5.74 22.04 2.85
CA TYR A 75 -6.54 23.12 3.46
C TYR A 75 -5.78 23.96 4.50
N GLY A 76 -4.45 23.78 4.63
CA GLY A 76 -3.62 24.72 5.38
C GLY A 76 -3.79 24.70 6.90
N CYS A 77 -4.15 23.57 7.50
CA CYS A 77 -4.08 23.42 8.96
C CYS A 77 -2.89 22.52 9.33
N LYS A 78 -1.80 23.17 9.74
CA LYS A 78 -0.63 22.57 10.37
C LYS A 78 -0.91 22.50 11.87
N TRP A 79 -0.91 21.30 12.45
CA TRP A 79 -0.69 21.13 13.90
C TRP A 79 0.80 21.00 14.15
#